data_AF-T1GEF2-F1
#
_entry.id   AF-T1GEF2-F1
#
_cell.length_a   1.000
_cell.length_b   1.000
_cell.length_c   1.000
_cell.angle_alpha   90.00
_cell.angle_beta   90.00
_cell.angle_gamma   90.00
#
_symmetry.space_group_name_H-M   'P 1'
#
loop_
_entity.id
_entity.type
_entity.pdbx_description
1 polymer ?
#
loop_
_entity_poly.entity_id
_entity_poly.type
_entity_poly.pdbx_seq_one_letter_code
_entity_poly.pdbx_strand_id
1 'polypeptide(L)'
;MISNDEHVSKEKQLSTSFYDILEKIWNHGLQIKQGSSAIWSHISLYLRTSKNMESSKASYNMKSDIRNILNLTIIKTDSGYAKAWIRLALEKKCLSQYFHTLLSEEFLLKTLYKRSSFLRSEDEREQFLYHVLSLSTVDYNCFTNSYPTA
;
A
#
# COMPACT_ATOMS: atom_id res chain seq x y z
N MET A 1 -19.37 -25.64 -9.94
CA MET A 1 -18.29 -25.49 -8.94
C MET A 1 -17.13 -24.83 -9.66
N ILE A 2 -16.79 -23.60 -9.29
CA ILE A 2 -15.57 -22.95 -9.81
C ILE A 2 -14.40 -23.64 -9.13
N SER A 3 -13.45 -24.19 -9.89
CA SER A 3 -12.27 -24.85 -9.35
C SER A 3 -11.45 -23.88 -8.51
N ASN A 4 -10.85 -24.35 -7.41
CA ASN A 4 -10.07 -23.51 -6.49
C ASN A 4 -8.99 -22.69 -7.21
N ASP A 5 -8.38 -23.25 -8.26
CA ASP A 5 -7.38 -22.58 -9.10
C ASP A 5 -7.92 -21.37 -9.87
N GLU A 6 -9.17 -21.43 -10.32
CA GLU A 6 -9.80 -20.33 -11.06
C GLU A 6 -10.13 -19.16 -10.12
N HIS A 7 -10.50 -19.45 -8.88
CA HIS A 7 -10.70 -18.44 -7.84
C HIS A 7 -9.39 -17.72 -7.48
N VAL A 8 -8.31 -18.48 -7.24
CA VAL A 8 -6.98 -17.92 -6.95
C VAL A 8 -6.46 -17.08 -8.12
N SER A 9 -6.67 -17.52 -9.36
CA SER A 9 -6.29 -16.77 -10.56
C SER A 9 -7.03 -15.42 -10.67
N LYS A 10 -8.35 -15.42 -10.46
CA LYS A 10 -9.16 -14.19 -10.45
C LYS A 10 -8.74 -13.23 -9.35
N GLU A 11 -8.49 -13.73 -8.15
CA GLU A 11 -8.01 -12.91 -7.02
C GLU A 11 -6.65 -12.26 -7.34
N LYS A 12 -5.72 -13.01 -7.96
CA LYS A 12 -4.42 -12.48 -8.40
C LYS A 12 -4.56 -11.39 -9.46
N GLN A 13 -5.49 -11.55 -10.40
CA GLN A 13 -5.79 -10.53 -11.41
C GLN A 13 -6.39 -9.28 -10.77
N LEU A 14 -7.38 -9.43 -9.89
CA LEU A 14 -7.99 -8.31 -9.16
C LEU A 14 -6.96 -7.55 -8.32
N SER A 15 -6.08 -8.27 -7.61
CA SER A 15 -4.97 -7.69 -6.84
C SER A 15 -4.02 -6.90 -7.74
N THR A 16 -3.75 -7.39 -8.95
CA THR A 16 -2.89 -6.70 -9.92
C THR A 16 -3.55 -5.42 -10.43
N SER A 17 -4.80 -5.50 -10.89
CA SER A 17 -5.55 -4.33 -11.37
C SER A 17 -5.73 -3.27 -10.27
N PHE A 18 -5.98 -3.69 -9.03
CA PHE A 18 -6.07 -2.78 -7.89
C PHE A 18 -4.73 -2.10 -7.62
N TYR A 19 -3.62 -2.83 -7.61
CA TYR A 19 -2.28 -2.24 -7.50
C TYR A 19 -2.01 -1.20 -8.60
N ASP A 20 -2.38 -1.48 -9.85
CA ASP A 20 -2.14 -0.55 -10.96
C ASP A 20 -2.94 0.75 -10.81
N ILE A 21 -4.15 0.68 -10.24
CA ILE A 21 -4.96 1.87 -9.89
C ILE A 21 -4.26 2.67 -8.79
N LEU A 22 -3.81 2.01 -7.73
CA LEU A 22 -3.09 2.66 -6.63
C LEU A 22 -1.81 3.35 -7.12
N GLU A 23 -1.05 2.70 -8.01
CA GLU A 23 0.15 3.32 -8.60
C GLU A 23 -0.21 4.58 -9.40
N LYS A 24 -1.31 4.59 -10.16
CA LYS A 24 -1.76 5.79 -10.86
C LYS A 24 -2.10 6.92 -9.89
N ILE A 25 -2.79 6.61 -8.79
CA ILE A 25 -3.09 7.59 -7.73
C ILE A 25 -1.79 8.16 -7.15
N TRP A 26 -0.84 7.30 -6.78
CA TRP A 26 0.45 7.72 -6.23
C TRP A 26 1.38 8.38 -7.25
N ASN A 27 1.15 8.26 -8.56
CA ASN A 27 1.88 9.01 -9.57
C ASN A 27 1.23 10.38 -9.89
N HIS A 28 -0.06 10.57 -9.55
CA HIS A 28 -0.76 11.81 -9.89
C HIS A 28 -0.13 13.02 -9.17
N GLY A 29 0.50 13.90 -9.94
CA GLY A 29 1.17 15.08 -9.42
C GLY A 29 2.46 14.81 -8.64
N LEU A 30 3.07 13.63 -8.75
CA LEU A 30 4.38 13.33 -8.17
C LEU A 30 5.46 14.24 -8.81
N GLN A 31 6.25 14.92 -7.98
CA GLN A 31 7.23 15.91 -8.45
C GLN A 31 8.57 15.28 -8.77
N ILE A 32 9.00 14.30 -7.97
CA ILE A 32 10.29 13.63 -8.11
C ILE A 32 10.03 12.13 -8.18
N LYS A 33 10.26 11.56 -9.35
CA LYS A 33 10.15 10.11 -9.53
C LYS A 33 11.43 9.46 -9.00
N GLN A 34 11.30 8.72 -7.90
CA GLN A 34 12.33 7.82 -7.40
C GLN A 34 11.84 6.38 -7.58
N GLY A 35 12.75 5.48 -7.96
CA GLY A 35 12.44 4.04 -8.08
C GLY A 35 11.41 3.68 -9.15
N SER A 36 10.97 2.42 -9.12
CA SER A 36 10.02 1.86 -10.08
C SER A 36 8.56 1.84 -9.61
N SER A 37 8.30 2.17 -8.33
CA SER A 37 6.97 2.23 -7.71
C SER A 37 6.83 3.53 -6.92
N ALA A 38 5.81 4.33 -7.25
CA ALA A 38 5.56 5.58 -6.54
C ALA A 38 5.07 5.33 -5.11
N ILE A 39 4.31 4.24 -4.91
CA ILE A 39 3.88 3.78 -3.60
C ILE A 39 5.09 3.41 -2.74
N TRP A 40 5.99 2.56 -3.27
CA TRP A 40 7.16 2.12 -2.51
C TRP A 40 8.12 3.25 -2.18
N SER A 41 8.31 4.20 -3.10
CA SER A 41 9.14 5.38 -2.86
C SER A 41 8.57 6.27 -1.77
N HIS A 42 7.23 6.45 -1.74
CA HIS A 42 6.56 7.13 -0.64
C HIS A 42 6.78 6.39 0.69
N ILE A 43 6.50 5.08 0.74
CA ILE A 43 6.71 4.25 1.94
C ILE A 43 8.16 4.34 2.43
N SER A 44 9.13 4.19 1.52
CA SER A 44 10.54 4.24 1.82
C SER A 44 10.95 5.60 2.40
N LEU A 45 10.42 6.70 1.85
CA LEU A 45 10.70 8.03 2.37
C LEU A 45 10.03 8.23 3.73
N TYR A 46 8.77 7.81 3.88
CA TYR A 46 8.06 7.80 5.17
C TYR A 46 8.87 7.07 6.25
N LEU A 47 9.40 5.87 5.95
CA LEU A 47 10.20 5.11 6.91
C LEU A 47 11.51 5.81 7.30
N ARG A 48 12.11 6.59 6.39
CA ARG A 48 13.35 7.35 6.66
C ARG A 48 13.10 8.63 7.45
N THR A 49 11.96 9.28 7.25
CA THR A 49 11.65 10.59 7.86
C THR A 49 10.80 10.48 9.13
N SER A 50 9.99 9.42 9.27
CA SER A 50 9.14 9.15 10.44
C SER A 50 9.98 8.62 11.62
N LYS A 51 10.83 9.49 12.17
CA LYS A 51 11.64 9.23 13.37
C LYS A 51 10.84 9.38 14.67
N ASN A 52 9.69 10.05 14.66
CA ASN A 52 9.00 10.52 15.88
C ASN A 52 7.54 10.05 16.05
N MET A 53 7.02 9.13 15.22
CA MET A 53 5.63 8.64 15.31
C MET A 53 5.51 7.17 15.75
N GLU A 54 6.11 6.83 16.89
CA GLU A 54 5.72 5.59 17.61
C GLU A 54 4.42 5.75 18.41
N SER A 55 3.70 6.86 18.24
CA SER A 55 2.51 7.19 19.03
C SER A 55 1.26 6.37 18.71
N SER A 56 1.18 5.71 17.55
CA SER A 56 0.00 4.93 17.14
C SER A 56 0.32 3.47 16.84
N LYS A 57 -0.52 2.56 17.36
CA LYS A 57 -0.49 1.12 17.08
C LYS A 57 -0.50 0.80 15.58
N ALA A 58 -1.19 1.63 14.78
CA ALA A 58 -1.23 1.49 13.32
C ALA A 58 0.15 1.69 12.67
N SER A 59 0.88 2.74 13.08
CA SER A 59 2.23 3.05 12.60
C SER A 59 3.21 1.93 12.96
N TYR A 60 3.16 1.44 14.21
CA TYR A 60 3.99 0.33 14.64
C TYR A 60 3.73 -0.94 13.81
N ASN A 61 2.47 -1.33 13.66
CA ASN A 61 2.07 -2.52 12.90
C ASN A 61 2.49 -2.40 11.42
N MET A 62 2.26 -1.24 10.80
CA MET A 62 2.66 -0.98 9.42
C MET A 62 4.18 -1.12 9.24
N LYS A 63 4.98 -0.52 10.13
CA LYS A 63 6.44 -0.63 10.11
C LYS A 63 6.91 -2.07 10.31
N SER A 64 6.26 -2.83 11.21
CA SER A 64 6.55 -4.25 11.41
C SER A 64 6.27 -5.07 10.16
N ASP A 65 5.11 -4.87 9.53
CA ASP A 65 4.72 -5.59 8.32
C ASP A 65 5.67 -5.30 7.15
N ILE A 66 6.07 -4.03 6.98
CA ILE A 66 7.05 -3.66 5.94
C ILE A 66 8.40 -4.35 6.19
N ARG A 67 8.87 -4.42 7.44
CA ARG A 67 10.11 -5.15 7.79
C ARG A 67 10.00 -6.64 7.48
N ASN A 68 8.88 -7.27 7.79
CA ASN A 68 8.65 -8.68 7.45
C ASN A 68 8.74 -8.91 5.93
N ILE A 69 8.14 -8.03 5.14
CA ILE A 69 8.19 -8.10 3.68
C ILE A 69 9.60 -7.88 3.12
N LEU A 70 10.37 -6.96 3.72
CA LEU A 70 11.77 -6.73 3.35
C LEU A 70 12.66 -7.95 3.62
N ASN A 71 12.30 -8.81 4.58
CA ASN A 71 13.01 -10.04 4.87
C ASN A 71 12.67 -11.18 3.88
N LEU A 72 11.65 -11.02 3.04
CA LEU A 72 11.30 -12.00 2.01
C LEU A 72 12.27 -11.91 0.83
N THR A 73 13.32 -12.73 0.87
CA THR A 73 14.43 -12.75 -0.12
C THR A 73 14.01 -13.02 -1.57
N ILE A 74 12.81 -13.57 -1.77
CA ILE A 74 12.22 -13.78 -3.11
C ILE A 74 11.83 -12.46 -3.79
N ILE A 75 11.55 -11.41 -3.02
CA ILE A 75 11.16 -10.10 -3.52
C ILE A 75 12.42 -9.23 -3.61
N LYS A 76 12.65 -8.62 -4.77
CA LYS A 76 13.87 -7.84 -5.04
C LYS A 76 13.63 -6.49 -5.70
N THR A 77 12.37 -6.13 -5.95
CA THR A 77 12.00 -4.92 -6.70
C THR A 77 11.04 -4.07 -5.88
N ASP A 78 11.13 -2.74 -6.02
CA ASP A 78 10.23 -1.79 -5.35
C ASP A 78 8.75 -2.13 -5.62
N SER A 79 8.42 -2.40 -6.89
CA SER A 79 7.07 -2.82 -7.26
C SER A 79 6.68 -4.15 -6.62
N GLY A 80 7.61 -5.10 -6.50
CA GLY A 80 7.38 -6.36 -5.81
C GLY A 80 7.07 -6.16 -4.33
N TYR A 81 7.85 -5.30 -3.65
CA TYR A 81 7.63 -4.97 -2.24
C TYR A 81 6.30 -4.25 -2.02
N ALA A 82 5.96 -3.25 -2.85
CA ALA A 82 4.68 -2.56 -2.76
C ALA A 82 3.50 -3.53 -2.98
N LYS A 83 3.59 -4.41 -3.98
CA LYS A 83 2.56 -5.42 -4.25
C LYS A 83 2.39 -6.39 -3.07
N ALA A 84 3.49 -6.88 -2.50
CA ALA A 84 3.45 -7.75 -1.33
C ALA A 84 2.84 -7.06 -0.12
N TRP A 85 3.21 -5.80 0.11
CA TRP A 85 2.69 -4.99 1.21
C TRP A 85 1.19 -4.71 1.08
N ILE A 86 0.71 -4.36 -0.11
CA ILE A 86 -0.73 -4.18 -0.36
C ILE A 86 -1.49 -5.48 -0.13
N ARG A 87 -0.97 -6.63 -0.60
CA ARG A 87 -1.60 -7.94 -0.37
C ARG A 87 -1.68 -8.29 1.11
N LEU A 88 -0.59 -8.11 1.85
CA LEU A 88 -0.55 -8.37 3.28
C LEU A 88 -1.56 -7.48 4.02
N ALA A 89 -1.61 -6.19 3.67
CA ALA A 89 -2.52 -5.25 4.30
C ALA A 89 -3.99 -5.48 3.95
N LEU A 90 -4.30 -6.01 2.76
CA LEU A 90 -5.65 -6.46 2.39
C LEU A 90 -6.07 -7.68 3.22
N GLU A 91 -5.21 -8.70 3.28
CA GLU A 91 -5.44 -9.93 4.04
C GLU A 91 -5.60 -9.67 5.54
N LYS A 92 -4.80 -8.74 6.09
CA LYS A 92 -4.92 -8.28 7.49
C LYS A 92 -6.03 -7.24 7.71
N LYS A 93 -6.77 -6.85 6.65
CA LYS A 93 -7.87 -5.86 6.69
C LYS A 93 -7.46 -4.49 7.26
N CYS A 94 -6.22 -4.10 7.07
CA CYS A 94 -5.65 -2.86 7.61
C CYS A 94 -5.18 -1.86 6.54
N LEU A 95 -5.42 -2.12 5.25
CA LEU A 95 -4.94 -1.27 4.16
C LEU A 95 -5.39 0.20 4.28
N SER A 96 -6.67 0.46 4.58
CA SER A 96 -7.16 1.84 4.76
C SER A 96 -6.46 2.54 5.94
N GLN A 97 -6.27 1.82 7.06
CA GLN A 97 -5.57 2.35 8.24
C GLN A 97 -4.10 2.68 7.94
N TYR A 98 -3.43 1.85 7.13
CA TYR A 98 -2.05 2.07 6.72
C TYR A 98 -1.93 3.24 5.74
N PHE A 99 -2.85 3.36 4.78
CA PHE A 99 -2.90 4.55 3.92
C PHE A 99 -3.19 5.81 4.70
N HIS A 100 -4.12 5.80 5.66
CA HIS A 100 -4.35 6.94 6.54
C HIS A 100 -3.06 7.35 7.28
N THR A 101 -2.31 6.37 7.80
CA THR A 101 -1.03 6.61 8.50
C THR A 101 0.04 7.21 7.59
N LEU A 102 0.12 6.76 6.33
CA LEU A 102 1.06 7.33 5.35
C LEU A 102 0.65 8.75 4.94
N LEU A 103 -0.64 8.95 4.70
CA LEU A 103 -1.19 10.19 4.15
C LEU A 103 -1.49 11.27 5.20
N SER A 104 -1.33 10.96 6.50
CA SER A 104 -1.37 11.96 7.57
C SER A 104 -0.09 12.80 7.66
N GLU A 105 0.99 12.38 7.01
CA GLU A 105 2.26 13.13 6.98
C GLU A 105 2.20 14.28 5.96
N GLU A 106 1.56 15.38 6.33
CA GLU A 106 1.38 16.54 5.44
C GLU A 106 2.70 17.10 4.89
N PHE A 107 3.75 17.14 5.71
CA PHE A 107 5.05 17.64 5.26
C PHE A 107 5.58 16.78 4.12
N LEU A 108 5.54 15.45 4.28
CA LEU A 108 5.95 14.49 3.27
C LEU A 108 5.12 14.64 1.99
N LEU A 109 3.80 14.79 2.10
CA LEU A 109 2.91 15.04 0.97
C LEU A 109 3.28 16.32 0.22
N LYS A 110 3.52 17.42 0.94
CA LYS A 110 3.91 18.72 0.38
C LYS A 110 5.27 18.66 -0.31
N THR A 111 6.19 17.83 0.18
CA THR A 111 7.50 17.58 -0.43
C THR A 111 7.40 16.75 -1.72
N LEU A 112 6.60 15.68 -1.71
CA LEU A 112 6.55 14.72 -2.81
C LEU A 112 5.63 15.16 -3.96
N TYR A 113 4.54 15.86 -3.67
CA TYR A 113 3.45 16.07 -4.63
C TYR A 113 3.11 17.54 -4.89
N LYS A 114 2.71 17.84 -6.13
CA LYS A 114 2.15 19.14 -6.53
C LYS A 114 0.87 19.44 -5.76
N ARG A 115 0.56 20.73 -5.58
CA ARG A 115 -0.67 21.18 -4.87
C ARG A 115 -1.96 20.58 -5.44
N SER A 116 -2.02 20.37 -6.76
CA SER A 116 -3.16 19.78 -7.47
C SER A 116 -3.13 18.25 -7.55
N SER A 117 -2.28 17.58 -6.77
CA SER A 117 -2.24 16.11 -6.73
C SER A 117 -3.42 15.55 -5.96
N PHE A 118 -3.82 14.34 -6.34
CA PHE A 118 -4.95 13.64 -5.73
C PHE A 118 -4.72 13.45 -4.23
N LEU A 119 -3.51 13.01 -3.86
CA LEU A 119 -3.14 12.75 -2.47
C LEU A 119 -3.04 14.01 -1.58
N ARG A 120 -3.04 15.21 -2.17
CA ARG A 120 -3.05 16.49 -1.44
C ARG A 120 -4.43 17.14 -1.39
N SER A 121 -5.41 16.62 -2.13
CA SER A 121 -6.81 17.03 -2.02
C SER A 121 -7.44 16.28 -0.86
N GLU A 122 -7.87 17.00 0.18
CA GLU A 122 -8.40 16.36 1.40
C GLU A 122 -9.68 15.58 1.13
N ASP A 123 -10.61 16.19 0.38
CA ASP A 123 -11.89 15.57 0.01
C ASP A 123 -11.69 14.29 -0.80
N GLU A 124 -10.84 14.34 -1.84
CA GLU A 124 -10.54 13.17 -2.69
C GLU A 124 -9.83 12.08 -1.90
N ARG A 125 -8.88 12.46 -1.03
CA ARG A 125 -8.15 11.55 -0.15
C ARG A 125 -9.09 10.85 0.83
N GLU A 126 -9.98 11.59 1.48
CA GLU A 126 -10.92 11.03 2.44
C GLU A 126 -11.90 10.06 1.77
N GLN A 127 -12.49 10.46 0.63
CA GLN A 127 -13.35 9.58 -0.15
C GLN A 127 -12.62 8.31 -0.60
N PHE A 128 -11.38 8.44 -1.05
CA PHE A 128 -10.53 7.30 -1.39
C PHE A 128 -10.32 6.37 -0.19
N LEU A 129 -10.02 6.89 0.99
CA LEU A 129 -9.83 6.09 2.20
C LEU A 129 -11.12 5.35 2.62
N TYR A 130 -12.30 5.95 2.44
CA TYR A 130 -13.58 5.28 2.65
C TYR A 130 -13.83 4.14 1.65
N HIS A 131 -13.51 4.34 0.38
CA HIS A 131 -13.59 3.25 -0.62
C HIS A 131 -12.59 2.13 -0.34
N VAL A 132 -11.39 2.43 0.14
CA VAL A 132 -10.44 1.39 0.57
C VAL A 132 -10.93 0.70 1.85
N LEU A 133 -11.60 1.41 2.74
CA LEU A 133 -12.15 0.84 3.98
C LEU A 133 -13.20 -0.23 3.68
N SER A 134 -14.03 -0.07 2.65
CA SER A 134 -15.01 -1.11 2.29
C SER A 134 -14.37 -2.44 1.92
N LEU A 135 -13.10 -2.45 1.48
CA LEU A 135 -12.36 -3.67 1.19
C LEU A 135 -12.10 -4.50 2.46
N SER A 136 -12.08 -3.90 3.65
CA SER A 136 -11.91 -4.64 4.92
C SER A 136 -13.04 -5.66 5.20
N THR A 137 -14.17 -5.54 4.51
CA THR A 137 -15.31 -6.45 4.64
C THR A 137 -15.12 -7.77 3.88
N VAL A 138 -14.12 -7.83 2.99
CA VAL A 138 -13.83 -8.99 2.16
C VAL A 138 -12.70 -9.80 2.79
N ASP A 139 -12.84 -11.13 2.78
CA ASP A 139 -11.77 -12.05 3.19
C ASP A 139 -10.85 -12.33 2.00
N TYR A 140 -9.64 -11.78 2.06
CA TYR A 140 -8.59 -12.03 1.06
C TYR A 140 -7.62 -13.08 1.58
N ASN A 141 -7.08 -13.90 0.67
CA ASN A 141 -5.93 -14.78 0.94
C ASN A 141 -4.77 -14.48 -0.02
N CYS A 142 -4.79 -13.31 -0.66
CA CYS A 142 -3.89 -12.95 -1.74
C CYS A 142 -2.40 -12.88 -1.35
N PHE A 143 -2.07 -12.62 -0.07
CA PHE A 143 -0.69 -12.65 0.40
C PHE A 143 -0.25 -14.09 0.63
N THR A 144 -1.00 -14.84 1.44
CA THR A 144 -0.70 -16.26 1.74
C THR A 144 -0.64 -17.10 0.46
N ASN A 145 -1.53 -16.89 -0.49
CA ASN A 145 -1.53 -17.58 -1.79
C ASN A 145 -0.31 -17.21 -2.66
N SER A 146 0.24 -16.01 -2.51
CA SER A 146 1.41 -15.55 -3.28
C SER A 146 2.74 -15.93 -2.61
N TYR A 147 2.75 -16.07 -1.29
CA TYR A 147 3.94 -16.34 -0.49
C TYR A 147 3.65 -17.43 0.57
N PRO A 148 3.39 -18.69 0.15
CA PRO A 148 2.98 -19.76 1.05
C PRO A 148 4.06 -20.21 2.06
N THR A 149 5.31 -19.79 1.85
CA THR A 149 6.46 -20.08 2.72
C THR A 149 7.05 -18.81 3.36
N ALA A 150 6.29 -17.71 3.38
CA ALA A 150 6.69 -16.46 4.04
C ALA A 150 6.62 -16.53 5.57
#